data_AF-A0A1I4T826-F1
#
_entry.id   AF-A0A1I4T826-F1
#
_cell.length_a   1.000
_cell.length_b   1.000
_cell.length_c   1.000
_cell.angle_alpha   90.00
_cell.angle_beta   90.00
_cell.angle_gamma   90.00
#
_symmetry.space_group_name_H-M   'P 1'
#
loop_
_entity.id
_entity.type
_entity.pdbx_description
1 polymer ?
#
loop_
_entity_poly.entity_id
_entity_poly.type
_entity_poly.pdbx_seq_one_letter_code
_entity_poly.pdbx_strand_id
1 'polypeptide(L)'
;MANEIEIWDMVGAYPTCGNCGSTHVVRDAWAEWSVAAGDWILKTVFDDFACDRCGEPNKPVWKLDKDFRTKRIARLNDATRHGELEHATVVVTSGVRAWGEDFLRKAAHAVIAFDDFTEDNDPHGERDFGGVEVDGQKLFWKIDTFDPKLERHSLDAANPNITHRVLTIMLASEY
;
A
#
# COMPACT_ATOMS: atom_id res chain seq x y z
N MET A 1 16.67 -3.03 -17.48
CA MET A 1 16.66 -3.93 -16.31
C MET A 1 15.59 -3.40 -15.37
N ALA A 2 14.59 -4.19 -15.01
CA ALA A 2 13.68 -3.80 -13.94
C ALA A 2 14.50 -3.77 -12.64
N ASN A 3 14.46 -2.67 -11.89
CA ASN A 3 15.02 -2.69 -10.54
C ASN A 3 14.16 -3.64 -9.73
N GLU A 4 14.68 -4.80 -9.35
CA GLU A 4 14.03 -5.68 -8.38
C GLU A 4 14.20 -5.05 -6.99
N ILE A 5 13.13 -5.04 -6.18
CA ILE A 5 13.21 -4.68 -4.77
C ILE A 5 13.47 -5.97 -3.99
N GLU A 6 14.48 -5.96 -3.12
CA GLU A 6 14.75 -7.10 -2.26
C GLU A 6 13.65 -7.21 -1.19
N ILE A 7 13.29 -8.44 -0.80
CA ILE A 7 12.16 -8.67 0.12
C ILE A 7 12.31 -7.88 1.43
N TRP A 8 13.52 -7.80 1.98
CA TRP A 8 13.81 -7.06 3.22
C TRP A 8 13.57 -5.54 3.14
N ASP A 9 13.53 -4.96 1.93
CA ASP A 9 13.29 -3.53 1.69
C ASP A 9 11.80 -3.23 1.50
N MET A 10 10.97 -4.27 1.35
CA MET A 10 9.53 -4.12 1.18
C MET A 10 8.82 -3.85 2.51
N VAL A 11 7.77 -3.04 2.45
CA VAL A 11 6.93 -2.76 3.60
C VAL A 11 6.20 -4.02 4.07
N GLY A 12 6.26 -4.30 5.38
CA GLY A 12 5.71 -5.54 5.95
C GLY A 12 6.64 -6.75 5.81
N ALA A 13 7.89 -6.54 5.40
CA ALA A 13 8.93 -7.54 5.51
C ALA A 13 9.30 -7.78 6.98
N TYR A 14 9.54 -9.04 7.33
CA TYR A 14 10.00 -9.43 8.65
C TYR A 14 10.95 -10.64 8.57
N PRO A 15 11.96 -10.71 9.46
CA PRO A 15 12.87 -11.83 9.52
C PRO A 15 12.24 -13.01 10.29
N THR A 16 12.57 -14.22 9.86
CA THR A 16 12.35 -15.45 10.64
C THR A 16 13.63 -16.22 10.78
N CYS A 17 13.82 -16.88 11.92
CA CYS A 17 15.00 -17.69 12.20
C CYS A 17 15.12 -18.81 11.17
N GLY A 18 16.25 -18.90 10.45
CA GLY A 18 16.47 -19.94 9.45
C GLY A 18 16.51 -21.37 10.00
N ASN A 19 16.74 -21.53 11.32
CA ASN A 19 16.81 -22.84 11.98
C ASN A 19 15.46 -23.32 12.55
N CYS A 20 14.75 -22.46 13.29
CA CYS A 20 13.52 -22.85 13.98
C CYS A 20 12.24 -22.17 13.47
N GLY A 21 12.35 -21.23 12.53
CA GLY A 21 11.21 -20.50 11.97
C GLY A 21 10.58 -19.43 12.88
N SER A 22 11.14 -19.23 14.08
CA SER A 22 10.68 -18.18 15.02
C SER A 22 10.75 -16.78 14.40
N THR A 23 9.77 -15.93 14.69
CA THR A 23 9.77 -14.49 14.34
C THR A 23 10.59 -13.65 15.31
N HIS A 24 11.06 -14.24 16.41
CA HIS A 24 11.94 -13.60 17.39
C HIS A 24 13.40 -13.67 16.92
N VAL A 25 13.71 -12.84 15.93
CA VAL A 25 15.07 -12.59 15.43
C VAL A 25 15.53 -11.24 15.97
N VAL A 26 16.70 -11.19 16.58
CA VAL A 26 17.26 -9.99 17.22
C VAL A 26 18.64 -9.68 16.66
N ARG A 27 19.16 -8.48 16.96
CA ARG A 27 20.51 -8.04 16.61
C ARG A 27 21.10 -7.27 17.78
N ASP A 28 22.42 -7.35 17.91
CA ASP A 28 23.13 -6.48 18.82
C ASP A 28 23.03 -5.01 18.38
N ALA A 29 22.93 -4.13 19.35
CA ALA A 29 22.82 -2.70 19.11
C ALA A 29 23.45 -1.89 20.24
N TRP A 30 23.97 -0.72 19.89
CA TRP A 30 24.25 0.31 20.89
C TRP A 30 23.01 1.18 21.07
N ALA A 31 22.74 1.51 22.33
CA ALA A 31 21.80 2.55 22.72
C ALA A 31 22.56 3.71 23.37
N GLU A 32 22.03 4.92 23.25
CA GLU A 32 22.54 6.10 23.97
C GLU A 32 21.42 6.80 24.74
N TRP A 33 21.77 7.45 25.85
CA TRP A 33 20.81 8.17 26.67
C TRP A 33 20.39 9.47 25.99
N SER A 34 19.10 9.62 25.70
CA SER A 34 18.50 10.86 25.20
C SER A 34 17.92 11.67 26.35
N VAL A 35 18.48 12.85 26.62
CA VAL A 35 17.95 13.78 27.63
C VAL A 35 16.56 14.28 27.25
N ALA A 36 16.32 14.52 25.95
CA ALA A 36 15.03 15.02 25.47
C ALA A 36 13.90 14.00 25.63
N ALA A 37 14.20 12.71 25.42
CA ALA A 37 13.24 11.62 25.62
C ALA A 37 13.21 11.15 27.08
N GLY A 38 14.28 11.37 27.85
CA GLY A 38 14.47 10.77 29.17
C GLY A 38 14.64 9.26 29.11
N ASP A 39 15.17 8.73 28.01
CA ASP A 39 15.21 7.29 27.74
C ASP A 39 16.45 6.88 26.90
N TRP A 40 16.76 5.59 26.90
CA TRP A 40 17.74 4.98 26.00
C TRP A 40 17.16 4.85 24.60
N ILE A 41 17.81 5.46 23.61
CA ILE A 41 17.41 5.40 22.20
C ILE A 41 18.40 4.56 21.40
N LEU A 42 17.91 3.86 20.38
CA LEU A 42 18.74 3.09 19.46
C LEU A 42 19.72 4.01 18.73
N LYS A 43 21.02 3.75 18.87
CA LYS A 43 22.10 4.50 18.22
C LYS A 43 22.59 3.83 16.95
N THR A 44 22.91 2.54 17.04
CA THR A 44 23.44 1.76 15.91
C THR A 44 23.13 0.28 16.10
N VAL A 45 22.99 -0.46 15.00
CA VAL A 45 22.77 -1.92 14.99
C VAL A 45 23.99 -2.61 14.34
N PHE A 46 24.43 -3.74 14.88
CA PHE A 46 25.57 -4.53 14.41
C PHE A 46 25.19 -5.73 13.53
N ASP A 47 26.18 -6.31 12.86
CA ASP A 47 26.01 -7.08 11.64
C ASP A 47 25.31 -8.44 11.82
N ASP A 48 25.55 -9.14 12.93
CA ASP A 48 25.03 -10.49 13.10
C ASP A 48 23.60 -10.50 13.65
N PHE A 49 22.78 -11.40 13.09
CA PHE A 49 21.47 -11.71 13.61
C PHE A 49 21.58 -12.86 14.62
N ALA A 50 20.72 -12.83 15.62
CA ALA A 50 20.53 -13.88 16.61
C ALA A 50 19.06 -14.32 16.63
N CYS A 51 18.79 -15.49 17.21
CA CYS A 51 17.43 -15.88 17.54
C CYS A 51 17.34 -16.17 19.03
N ASP A 52 16.34 -15.62 19.71
CA ASP A 52 16.13 -15.81 21.16
C ASP A 52 16.06 -17.28 21.59
N ARG A 53 15.69 -18.18 20.66
CA ARG A 53 15.62 -19.63 20.91
C ARG A 53 16.88 -20.40 20.51
N CYS A 54 17.57 -19.98 19.46
CA CYS A 54 18.70 -20.73 18.90
C CYS A 54 20.07 -20.14 19.27
N GLY A 55 20.09 -18.92 19.79
CA GLY A 55 21.32 -18.14 19.96
C GLY A 55 21.90 -17.66 18.64
N GLU A 56 23.19 -17.37 18.67
CA GLU A 56 24.00 -16.88 17.55
C GLU A 56 24.92 -17.97 16.97
N PRO A 57 25.31 -17.84 15.68
CA PRO A 57 24.80 -16.87 14.70
C PRO A 57 23.51 -17.35 14.03
N ASN A 58 22.67 -16.43 13.60
CA ASN A 58 21.45 -16.70 12.83
C ASN A 58 21.55 -16.13 11.42
N LYS A 59 21.12 -16.91 10.42
CA LYS A 59 20.84 -16.40 9.08
C LYS A 59 19.32 -16.31 8.91
N PRO A 60 18.72 -15.11 8.99
CA PRO A 60 17.29 -14.99 8.90
C PRO A 60 16.81 -15.25 7.46
N VAL A 61 15.61 -15.81 7.37
CA VAL A 61 14.81 -15.88 6.15
C VAL A 61 13.78 -14.77 6.22
N TRP A 62 13.85 -13.84 5.27
CA TRP A 62 12.89 -12.74 5.17
C TRP A 62 11.58 -13.23 4.57
N LYS A 63 10.47 -12.79 5.17
CA LYS A 63 9.11 -13.09 4.73
C LYS A 63 8.33 -11.79 4.59
N LEU A 64 7.26 -11.83 3.82
CA LEU A 64 6.29 -10.74 3.73
C LEU A 64 5.03 -11.13 4.49
N ASP A 65 4.58 -10.21 5.34
CA ASP A 65 3.24 -10.31 5.93
C ASP A 65 2.21 -9.83 4.92
N LYS A 66 1.56 -10.78 4.24
CA LYS A 66 0.56 -10.49 3.21
C LYS A 66 -0.67 -9.79 3.79
N ASP A 67 -1.14 -10.19 4.96
CA ASP A 67 -2.34 -9.61 5.59
C ASP A 67 -2.08 -8.15 6.01
N PHE A 68 -0.93 -7.89 6.63
CA PHE A 68 -0.51 -6.51 6.92
C PHE A 68 -0.43 -5.66 5.64
N ARG A 69 0.19 -6.20 4.58
CA ARG A 69 0.35 -5.50 3.31
C ARG A 69 -1.00 -5.17 2.67
N THR A 70 -1.89 -6.15 2.54
CA THR A 70 -3.25 -5.96 2.00
C THR A 70 -4.00 -4.88 2.77
N LYS A 71 -4.04 -4.96 4.11
CA LYS A 71 -4.70 -3.94 4.95
C LYS A 71 -4.10 -2.55 4.77
N ARG A 72 -2.78 -2.47 4.62
CA ARG A 72 -2.08 -1.21 4.39
C ARG A 72 -2.39 -0.63 3.01
N ILE A 73 -2.40 -1.46 1.96
CA ILE A 73 -2.75 -1.04 0.60
C ILE A 73 -4.19 -0.54 0.57
N ALA A 74 -5.13 -1.27 1.18
CA ALA A 74 -6.52 -0.86 1.33
C ALA A 74 -6.67 0.52 1.97
N ARG A 75 -5.97 0.77 3.09
CA ARG A 75 -5.95 2.07 3.75
C ARG A 75 -5.42 3.19 2.85
N LEU A 76 -4.36 2.93 2.07
CA LEU A 76 -3.78 3.91 1.16
C LEU A 76 -4.71 4.19 -0.04
N ASN A 77 -5.40 3.17 -0.54
CA ASN A 77 -6.38 3.31 -1.61
C ASN A 77 -7.59 4.12 -1.13
N ASP A 78 -8.11 3.85 0.07
CA ASP A 78 -9.14 4.66 0.72
C ASP A 78 -8.72 6.11 0.88
N ALA A 79 -7.50 6.35 1.35
CA ALA A 79 -6.95 7.70 1.50
C ALA A 79 -6.97 8.45 0.16
N THR A 80 -6.55 7.79 -0.93
CA THR A 80 -6.64 8.36 -2.28
C THR A 80 -8.09 8.63 -2.70
N ARG A 81 -9.05 7.72 -2.45
CA ARG A 81 -10.48 7.97 -2.73
C ARG A 81 -11.01 9.16 -1.96
N HIS A 82 -10.59 9.33 -0.72
CA HIS A 82 -11.01 10.42 0.17
C HIS A 82 -10.29 11.75 -0.09
N GLY A 83 -9.39 11.82 -1.07
CA GLY A 83 -8.76 13.06 -1.52
C GLY A 83 -7.35 13.33 -0.98
N GLU A 84 -6.66 12.34 -0.43
CA GLU A 84 -5.21 12.43 -0.16
C GLU A 84 -4.44 12.25 -1.48
N LEU A 85 -4.04 13.38 -2.10
CA LEU A 85 -3.49 13.42 -3.46
C LEU A 85 -1.99 13.77 -3.54
N GLU A 86 -1.24 13.75 -2.44
CA GLU A 86 0.20 14.10 -2.43
C GLU A 86 1.02 13.25 -3.43
N HIS A 87 0.66 11.98 -3.59
CA HIS A 87 1.25 11.05 -4.57
C HIS A 87 0.16 10.34 -5.38
N ALA A 88 -0.88 11.09 -5.77
CA ALA A 88 -1.96 10.51 -6.56
C ALA A 88 -2.51 11.45 -7.64
N THR A 89 -3.04 10.85 -8.70
CA THR A 89 -3.73 11.55 -9.79
C THR A 89 -5.15 11.01 -9.92
N VAL A 90 -6.13 11.89 -10.06
CA VAL A 90 -7.50 11.52 -10.43
C VAL A 90 -7.68 11.71 -11.93
N VAL A 91 -8.02 10.64 -12.62
CA VAL A 91 -8.33 10.60 -14.05
C VAL A 91 -9.83 10.36 -14.20
N VAL A 92 -10.45 11.13 -15.08
CA VAL A 92 -11.86 10.94 -15.45
C VAL A 92 -11.93 10.84 -16.96
N THR A 93 -12.53 9.77 -17.47
CA THR A 93 -12.63 9.52 -18.92
C THR A 93 -13.50 10.57 -19.61
N SER A 94 -13.35 10.67 -20.93
CA SER A 94 -14.17 11.57 -21.74
C SER A 94 -15.66 11.24 -21.67
N GLY A 95 -16.02 9.95 -21.57
CA GLY A 95 -17.42 9.53 -21.45
C GLY A 95 -18.08 10.09 -20.21
N VAL A 96 -17.41 10.05 -19.05
CA VAL A 96 -17.92 10.64 -17.80
C VAL A 96 -17.90 12.18 -17.87
N ARG A 97 -16.82 12.79 -18.40
CA ARG A 97 -16.73 14.26 -18.55
C ARG A 97 -17.84 14.86 -19.41
N ALA A 98 -18.34 14.13 -20.40
CA ALA A 98 -19.39 14.59 -21.31
C ALA A 98 -20.73 14.88 -20.60
N TRP A 99 -20.96 14.34 -19.39
CA TRP A 99 -22.16 14.57 -18.60
C TRP A 99 -22.15 15.90 -17.80
N GLY A 100 -21.01 16.59 -17.77
CA GLY A 100 -20.88 17.92 -17.14
C GLY A 100 -20.52 17.89 -15.65
N GLU A 101 -20.22 19.08 -15.12
CA GLU A 101 -19.63 19.28 -13.78
C GLU A 101 -20.49 18.75 -12.63
N ASP A 102 -21.82 18.90 -12.70
CA ASP A 102 -22.71 18.41 -11.64
C ASP A 102 -22.69 16.88 -11.55
N PHE A 103 -22.62 16.20 -12.69
CA PHE A 103 -22.48 14.75 -12.75
C PHE A 103 -21.12 14.31 -12.20
N LEU A 104 -20.03 15.01 -12.56
CA LEU A 104 -18.70 14.75 -12.04
C LEU A 104 -18.62 14.86 -10.52
N ARG A 105 -19.27 15.88 -9.94
CA ARG A 105 -19.34 16.04 -8.49
C ARG A 105 -20.07 14.88 -7.83
N LYS A 106 -21.22 14.47 -8.37
CA LYS A 106 -21.97 13.32 -7.85
C LYS A 106 -21.16 12.02 -7.97
N ALA A 107 -20.48 11.81 -9.09
CA ALA A 107 -19.59 10.67 -9.29
C ALA A 107 -18.47 10.64 -8.26
N ALA A 108 -17.78 11.76 -8.05
CA ALA A 108 -16.72 11.86 -7.04
C ALA A 108 -17.25 11.56 -5.62
N HIS A 109 -18.41 12.11 -5.25
CA HIS A 109 -19.04 11.80 -3.96
C HIS A 109 -19.42 10.33 -3.80
N ALA A 110 -19.93 9.69 -4.87
CA ALA A 110 -20.26 8.27 -4.85
C ALA A 110 -19.00 7.40 -4.66
N VAL A 111 -17.88 7.74 -5.32
CA VAL A 111 -16.60 7.05 -5.15
C VAL A 111 -16.04 7.22 -3.73
N ILE A 112 -16.14 8.42 -3.15
CA ILE A 112 -15.75 8.71 -1.77
C ILE A 112 -16.59 7.89 -0.78
N ALA A 113 -17.91 7.85 -0.98
CA ALA A 113 -18.85 7.19 -0.07
C ALA A 113 -18.90 5.66 -0.22
N PHE A 114 -18.28 5.10 -1.27
CA PHE A 114 -18.35 3.67 -1.54
C PHE A 114 -17.71 2.83 -0.41
N ASP A 115 -18.49 1.91 0.14
CA ASP A 115 -18.11 0.96 1.20
C ASP A 115 -18.60 -0.48 0.95
N ASP A 116 -19.27 -0.75 -0.16
CA ASP A 116 -19.83 -2.07 -0.53
C ASP A 116 -18.76 -3.00 -1.15
N PHE A 117 -17.71 -3.27 -0.38
CA PHE A 117 -16.64 -4.20 -0.75
C PHE A 117 -17.06 -5.64 -0.46
N THR A 118 -17.00 -6.49 -1.47
CA THR A 118 -17.42 -7.89 -1.48
C THR A 118 -16.35 -8.75 -2.15
N GLU A 119 -16.39 -10.06 -1.97
CA GLU A 119 -15.45 -10.97 -2.65
C GLU A 119 -15.52 -10.86 -4.19
N ASP A 120 -16.66 -10.44 -4.74
CA ASP A 120 -16.85 -10.30 -6.18
C ASP A 120 -16.15 -9.07 -6.77
N ASN A 121 -16.07 -7.96 -6.02
CA ASN A 121 -15.48 -6.70 -6.50
C ASN A 121 -14.13 -6.33 -5.86
N ASP A 122 -13.76 -6.99 -4.76
CA ASP A 122 -12.49 -6.79 -4.04
C ASP A 122 -11.87 -8.15 -3.63
N PRO A 123 -11.55 -9.04 -4.57
CA PRO A 123 -11.04 -10.39 -4.28
C PRO A 123 -9.67 -10.39 -3.57
N HIS A 124 -8.94 -9.27 -3.65
CA HIS A 124 -7.64 -9.09 -3.02
C HIS A 124 -7.72 -8.32 -1.69
N GLY A 125 -8.87 -7.75 -1.33
CA GLY A 125 -9.05 -6.95 -0.12
C GLY A 125 -8.27 -5.62 -0.15
N GLU A 126 -7.84 -5.18 -1.34
CA GLU A 126 -7.02 -4.00 -1.55
C GLU A 126 -7.86 -2.75 -1.79
N ARG A 127 -9.19 -2.89 -1.95
CA ARG A 127 -10.13 -1.77 -2.10
C ARG A 127 -9.76 -0.83 -3.25
N ASP A 128 -9.27 -1.41 -4.34
CA ASP A 128 -8.75 -0.73 -5.52
C ASP A 128 -9.77 -0.65 -6.67
N PHE A 129 -10.96 -1.24 -6.53
CA PHE A 129 -11.99 -1.25 -7.55
C PHE A 129 -13.39 -1.14 -6.94
N GLY A 130 -14.32 -0.52 -7.68
CA GLY A 130 -15.73 -0.51 -7.32
C GLY A 130 -16.64 0.02 -8.42
N GLY A 131 -17.94 -0.20 -8.25
CA GLY A 131 -18.97 0.26 -9.17
C GLY A 131 -20.07 1.04 -8.46
N VAL A 132 -20.49 2.15 -9.05
CA VAL A 132 -21.54 3.03 -8.51
C VAL A 132 -22.54 3.38 -9.61
N GLU A 133 -23.77 3.72 -9.22
CA GLU A 133 -24.78 4.25 -10.12
C GLU A 133 -25.05 5.72 -9.79
N VAL A 134 -24.97 6.59 -10.79
CA VAL A 134 -25.21 8.03 -10.67
C VAL A 134 -26.10 8.48 -11.81
N ASP A 135 -27.23 9.11 -11.50
CA ASP A 135 -28.22 9.58 -12.48
C ASP A 135 -28.58 8.52 -13.56
N GLY A 136 -28.70 7.25 -13.15
CA GLY A 136 -29.02 6.12 -14.01
C GLY A 136 -27.86 5.63 -14.90
N GLN A 137 -26.65 6.14 -14.70
CA GLN A 137 -25.43 5.67 -15.36
C GLN A 137 -24.60 4.81 -14.41
N LYS A 138 -24.18 3.65 -14.90
CA LYS A 138 -23.25 2.78 -14.18
C LYS A 138 -21.82 3.26 -14.43
N LEU A 139 -21.11 3.56 -13.36
CA LEU A 139 -19.70 3.96 -13.36
C LEU A 139 -18.87 2.88 -12.71
N PHE A 140 -17.64 2.72 -13.21
CA PHE A 140 -16.58 2.03 -12.50
C PHE A 140 -15.51 3.03 -12.08
N TRP A 141 -14.89 2.74 -10.94
CA TRP A 141 -13.67 3.40 -10.53
C TRP A 141 -12.62 2.35 -10.19
N LYS A 142 -11.36 2.68 -10.44
CA LYS A 142 -10.24 1.84 -10.05
C LYS A 142 -9.01 2.64 -9.64
N ILE A 143 -8.15 2.08 -8.81
CA ILE A 143 -6.88 2.66 -8.39
C ILE A 143 -5.75 1.77 -8.89
N ASP A 144 -4.99 2.28 -9.84
CA ASP A 144 -3.77 1.62 -10.30
C ASP A 144 -2.54 2.19 -9.56
N THR A 145 -1.59 1.33 -9.20
CA THR A 145 -0.34 1.74 -8.55
C THR A 145 0.84 1.70 -9.52
N PHE A 146 1.53 2.82 -9.67
CA PHE A 146 2.68 3.00 -10.53
C PHE A 146 3.92 3.46 -9.74
N ASP A 147 5.09 3.38 -10.37
CA ASP A 147 6.27 4.09 -9.91
C ASP A 147 6.04 5.63 -9.96
N PRO A 148 6.89 6.44 -9.30
CA PRO A 148 6.69 7.89 -9.25
C PRO A 148 6.75 8.59 -10.61
N LYS A 149 7.22 7.90 -11.66
CA LYS A 149 7.31 8.43 -13.03
C LYS A 149 6.12 8.03 -13.91
N LEU A 150 5.20 7.21 -13.41
CA LEU A 150 4.09 6.64 -14.16
C LEU A 150 4.54 5.80 -15.38
N GLU A 151 5.72 5.21 -15.34
CA GLU A 151 6.28 4.43 -16.44
C GLU A 151 6.00 2.93 -16.29
N ARG A 152 5.89 2.45 -15.05
CA ARG A 152 5.74 1.04 -14.68
C ARG A 152 4.90 0.88 -13.43
N HIS A 153 4.45 -0.34 -13.15
CA HIS A 153 3.85 -0.66 -11.86
C HIS A 153 4.83 -0.41 -10.71
N SER A 154 4.30 0.02 -9.57
CA SER A 154 5.10 0.18 -8.36
C SER A 154 5.68 -1.17 -7.93
N LEU A 155 6.92 -1.14 -7.46
CA LEU A 155 7.59 -2.32 -6.88
C LEU A 155 7.03 -2.66 -5.50
N ASP A 156 6.42 -1.70 -4.81
CA ASP A 156 5.79 -1.93 -3.52
C ASP A 156 4.60 -1.00 -3.29
N ALA A 157 3.41 -1.44 -3.69
CA ALA A 157 2.16 -0.70 -3.50
C ALA A 157 1.87 -0.32 -2.03
N ALA A 158 2.43 -1.05 -1.06
CA ALA A 158 2.30 -0.74 0.36
C ALA A 158 3.22 0.42 0.81
N ASN A 159 4.17 0.85 -0.03
CA ASN A 159 5.08 1.95 0.25
C ASN A 159 4.66 3.23 -0.50
N PRO A 160 4.10 4.24 0.19
CA PRO A 160 3.65 5.48 -0.47
C PRO A 160 4.80 6.33 -1.03
N ASN A 161 6.03 6.19 -0.51
CA ASN A 161 7.15 7.02 -0.95
C ASN A 161 7.72 6.61 -2.32
N ILE A 162 7.37 5.41 -2.80
CA ILE A 162 7.79 4.91 -4.12
C ILE A 162 6.60 4.54 -5.01
N THR A 163 5.38 4.89 -4.60
CA THR A 163 4.15 4.55 -5.31
C THR A 163 3.35 5.79 -5.63
N HIS A 164 3.05 6.00 -6.91
CA HIS A 164 2.04 6.95 -7.37
C HIS A 164 0.74 6.23 -7.66
N ARG A 165 -0.38 6.70 -7.11
CA ARG A 165 -1.72 6.11 -7.32
C ARG A 165 -2.49 6.85 -8.39
N VAL A 166 -3.18 6.13 -9.26
CA VAL A 166 -4.04 6.72 -10.29
C VAL A 166 -5.46 6.23 -10.07
N LEU A 167 -6.31 7.11 -9.51
CA LEU A 167 -7.74 6.88 -9.40
C LEU A 167 -8.41 7.22 -10.73
N THR A 168 -8.90 6.22 -11.45
CA THR A 168 -9.64 6.42 -12.70
C THR A 168 -11.13 6.25 -12.45
N ILE A 169 -11.95 7.21 -12.88
CA ILE A 169 -13.42 7.15 -12.90
C ILE A 169 -13.87 7.08 -14.36
N MET A 170 -14.65 6.06 -14.70
CA MET A 170 -15.08 5.77 -16.07
C MET A 170 -16.51 5.25 -16.13
N LEU A 171 -17.16 5.33 -17.29
CA LEU A 171 -18.42 4.63 -17.53
C LEU A 171 -18.16 3.13 -17.50
N ALA A 172 -19.12 2.33 -17.02
CA ALA A 172 -18.99 0.88 -17.06
C ALA A 172 -18.87 0.31 -18.49
N SER A 173 -19.29 1.06 -19.50
CA SER A 173 -19.13 0.71 -20.92
C SER A 173 -17.74 1.04 -21.49
N GLU A 174 -16.91 1.78 -20.76
CA GLU A 174 -15.53 2.12 -21.14
C GLU A 174 -14.50 1.16 -20.51
N TYR A 175 -14.96 0.19 -19.71
CA TYR A 175 -14.18 -0.85 -19.06
C TYR A 175 -14.31 -2.17 -19.81
#